data_AF-A0A960TKS0-F1
#
_entry.id   AF-A0A960TKS0-F1
#
_cell.length_a   1.000
_cell.length_b   1.000
_cell.length_c   1.000
_cell.angle_alpha   90.00
_cell.angle_beta   90.00
_cell.angle_gamma   90.00
#
_symmetry.space_group_name_H-M   'P 1'
#
loop_
_entity.id
_entity.type
_entity.pdbx_description
1 polymer ?
#
loop_
_entity_poly.entity_id
_entity_poly.type
_entity_poly.pdbx_seq_one_letter_code
_entity_poly.pdbx_strand_id
1 'polypeptide(L)'
;MATTLLEFLGLTPELEQEIDKIWKEGGYSLNIPVIDLQHLWLIFLISDLEKLQKMDLKKDELKVYYENITHELIDFTIEHFSLEEGIFLRFDYPNNAQHKKQHQQFIYVLKDRVEEVSIDPVSSIEKLIKFLKNWLFSHIIEHDQEYKKYFLEHKIDINAYCKGLIKDKMVNIDKAQANLYNRITSSREVKEILNEDILSNIIHIWQTYNLSVQIPIIDLQHIWLIKMVVELDLASKTMGTTKRDGIFKSIIKNAVQYTKDHFTLEEKIMEKFHYPGLHNHVKQHKNFIEFIQARNKENKEGNKLAAHNLVVNLKEWLLSHIAVEDKQIVSTMRENHEEILIYSRELMDDKMVNIKKSQLDLYNRVIGLKRIK
;
A
#
# COMPACT_ATOMS: atom_id res chain seq x y z
N MET A 1 26.15 22.02 7.50
CA MET A 1 26.58 20.70 6.99
C MET A 1 25.39 20.10 6.28
N ALA A 2 25.56 19.58 5.07
CA ALA A 2 24.46 19.01 4.29
C ALA A 2 24.01 17.71 4.96
N THR A 3 22.91 17.78 5.71
CA THR A 3 22.23 16.62 6.28
C THR A 3 21.93 15.66 5.13
N THR A 4 22.48 14.45 5.17
CA THR A 4 22.26 13.48 4.10
C THR A 4 20.77 13.08 4.09
N LEU A 5 20.22 12.68 2.94
CA LEU A 5 18.84 12.17 2.85
C LEU A 5 18.58 11.03 3.84
N LEU A 6 19.64 10.29 4.21
CA LEU A 6 19.63 9.23 5.22
C LEU A 6 19.45 9.77 6.64
N GLU A 7 20.15 10.84 7.01
CA GLU A 7 19.97 11.51 8.31
C GLU A 7 18.58 12.17 8.42
N PHE A 8 18.02 12.68 7.32
CA PHE A 8 16.64 13.18 7.26
C PHE A 8 15.60 12.07 7.47
N LEU A 9 15.91 10.84 7.03
CA LEU A 9 15.09 9.64 7.22
C LEU A 9 15.39 8.88 8.52
N GLY A 10 16.24 9.40 9.42
CA GLY A 10 16.51 8.76 10.70
C GLY A 10 17.57 7.65 10.70
N LEU A 11 18.16 7.32 9.54
CA LEU A 11 19.28 6.37 9.37
C LEU A 11 20.60 6.96 9.90
N THR A 12 20.79 6.86 11.22
CA THR A 12 22.08 7.19 11.85
C THR A 12 23.05 6.01 11.75
N PRO A 13 24.37 6.25 11.82
CA PRO A 13 25.36 5.17 11.80
C PRO A 13 25.15 4.10 12.89
N GLU A 14 24.65 4.50 14.06
CA GLU A 14 24.35 3.60 15.16
C GLU A 14 23.19 2.66 14.83
N LEU A 15 22.11 3.21 14.25
CA LEU A 15 20.93 2.44 13.84
C LEU A 15 21.28 1.44 12.73
N GLU A 16 22.09 1.86 11.78
CA GLU A 16 22.59 0.98 10.72
C GLU A 16 23.44 -0.16 11.28
N GLN A 17 24.31 0.11 12.26
CA GLN A 17 25.12 -0.93 12.90
C GLN A 17 24.24 -1.94 13.65
N GLU A 18 23.17 -1.48 14.30
CA GLU A 18 22.18 -2.34 14.94
C GLU A 18 21.48 -3.24 13.92
N ILE A 19 21.00 -2.68 12.81
CA ILE A 19 20.36 -3.42 11.72
C ILE A 19 21.33 -4.42 11.08
N ASP A 20 22.59 -4.03 10.85
CA ASP A 20 23.64 -4.90 10.29
C ASP A 20 23.87 -6.13 11.17
N LYS A 21 23.93 -5.91 12.48
CA LYS A 21 24.07 -6.98 13.46
C LYS A 21 22.87 -7.91 13.45
N ILE A 22 21.65 -7.37 13.54
CA ILE A 22 20.39 -8.15 13.49
C ILE A 22 20.36 -9.01 12.22
N TRP A 23 20.68 -8.42 11.07
CA TRP A 23 20.63 -9.10 9.78
C TRP A 23 21.64 -10.25 9.69
N LYS A 24 22.91 -10.00 10.05
CA LYS A 24 23.99 -10.99 9.93
C LYS A 24 23.85 -12.14 10.92
N GLU A 25 23.36 -11.88 12.13
CA GLU A 25 23.22 -12.89 13.18
C GLU A 25 21.93 -13.70 13.06
N GLY A 26 20.87 -13.14 12.47
CA GLY A 26 19.53 -13.72 12.51
C GLY A 26 19.16 -14.70 11.40
N GLY A 27 19.99 -14.87 10.37
CA GLY A 27 19.71 -15.83 9.29
C GLY A 27 18.51 -15.44 8.40
N TYR A 28 18.18 -14.15 8.32
CA TYR A 28 16.99 -13.64 7.64
C TYR A 28 17.10 -13.55 6.11
N SER A 29 18.29 -13.75 5.54
CA SER A 29 18.49 -13.64 4.09
C SER A 29 17.90 -14.83 3.35
N LEU A 30 17.12 -14.51 2.32
CA LEU A 30 16.59 -15.46 1.35
C LEU A 30 17.48 -15.61 0.13
N ASN A 31 18.50 -14.76 -0.03
CA ASN A 31 19.29 -14.61 -1.25
C ASN A 31 18.42 -14.21 -2.48
N ILE A 32 17.36 -13.45 -2.21
CA ILE A 32 16.48 -12.84 -3.21
C ILE A 32 16.57 -11.33 -3.00
N PRO A 33 17.43 -10.60 -3.74
CA PRO A 33 17.82 -9.23 -3.38
C PRO A 33 16.68 -8.25 -3.15
N VAL A 34 15.60 -8.34 -3.92
CA VAL A 34 14.44 -7.45 -3.76
C VAL A 34 13.66 -7.75 -2.47
N ILE A 35 13.55 -9.02 -2.08
CA ILE A 35 12.87 -9.42 -0.84
C ILE A 35 13.76 -9.12 0.36
N ASP A 36 15.06 -9.45 0.29
CA ASP A 36 16.01 -9.12 1.35
C ASP A 36 16.08 -7.61 1.62
N LEU A 37 15.93 -6.79 0.56
CA LEU A 37 15.77 -5.34 0.69
C LEU A 37 14.49 -4.95 1.43
N GLN A 38 13.35 -5.57 1.09
CA GLN A 38 12.09 -5.30 1.79
C GLN A 38 12.16 -5.73 3.26
N HIS A 39 12.72 -6.90 3.57
CA HIS A 39 12.94 -7.33 4.96
C HIS A 39 13.81 -6.34 5.74
N LEU A 40 14.92 -5.89 5.15
CA LEU A 40 15.79 -4.90 5.78
C LEU A 40 15.08 -3.56 6.02
N TRP A 41 14.20 -3.13 5.11
CA TRP A 41 13.40 -1.92 5.32
C TRP A 41 12.36 -2.09 6.43
N LEU A 42 11.69 -3.23 6.52
CA LEU A 42 10.77 -3.54 7.63
C LEU A 42 11.50 -3.55 8.98
N ILE A 43 12.70 -4.14 9.04
CA ILE A 43 13.56 -4.09 10.24
C ILE A 43 13.90 -2.65 10.58
N PHE A 44 14.26 -1.84 9.59
CA PHE A 44 14.54 -0.42 9.79
C PHE A 44 13.35 0.34 10.40
N LEU A 45 12.14 0.17 9.88
CA LEU A 45 10.93 0.83 10.40
C LEU A 45 10.64 0.43 11.85
N ILE A 46 10.85 -0.85 12.20
CA ILE A 46 10.73 -1.34 13.57
C ILE A 46 11.80 -0.69 14.47
N SER A 47 13.04 -0.62 14.02
CA SER A 47 14.13 0.00 14.79
C SER A 47 13.94 1.52 14.93
N ASP A 48 13.31 2.19 13.96
CA ASP A 48 12.95 3.61 14.08
C ASP A 48 11.83 3.84 15.10
N LEU A 49 10.85 2.92 15.21
CA LEU A 49 9.89 2.91 16.32
C LEU A 49 10.58 2.71 17.68
N GLU A 50 11.56 1.80 17.78
CA GLU A 50 12.35 1.58 19.00
C GLU A 50 13.15 2.82 19.40
N LYS A 51 13.66 3.56 18.42
CA LYS A 51 14.34 4.83 18.65
C LYS A 51 13.36 5.89 19.13
N LEU A 52 12.21 6.03 18.47
CA LEU A 52 11.15 6.97 18.85
C LEU A 52 10.69 6.75 20.30
N GLN A 53 10.52 5.49 20.71
CA GLN A 53 10.15 5.11 22.08
C GLN A 53 11.14 5.64 23.14
N LYS A 54 12.42 5.76 22.79
CA LYS A 54 13.50 6.20 23.69
C LYS A 54 13.69 7.71 23.71
N MET A 55 13.03 8.46 22.81
CA MET A 55 13.17 9.91 22.74
C MET A 55 12.34 10.61 23.83
N ASP A 56 12.90 11.67 24.40
CA ASP A 56 12.19 12.56 25.34
C ASP A 56 11.41 13.63 24.54
N LEU A 57 10.28 13.23 23.96
CA LEU A 57 9.41 14.10 23.15
C LEU A 57 8.12 14.46 23.88
N LYS A 58 7.55 15.62 23.54
CA LYS A 58 6.19 15.97 23.98
C LYS A 58 5.17 15.06 23.30
N LYS A 59 4.02 14.85 23.96
CA LYS A 59 2.94 13.96 23.48
C LYS A 59 2.50 14.24 22.03
N ASP A 60 2.35 15.52 21.66
CA ASP A 60 1.89 15.91 20.32
C ASP A 60 2.98 15.67 19.25
N GLU A 61 4.26 15.86 19.59
CA GLU A 61 5.38 15.60 18.68
C GLU A 61 5.56 14.09 18.49
N LEU A 62 5.53 13.32 19.59
CA LEU A 62 5.58 11.86 19.58
C LEU A 62 4.51 11.27 18.67
N LYS A 63 3.28 11.79 18.77
CA LYS A 63 2.14 11.35 17.96
C LYS A 63 2.40 11.53 16.46
N VAL A 64 2.96 12.67 16.03
CA VAL A 64 3.23 12.93 14.61
C VAL A 64 4.29 11.96 14.07
N TYR A 65 5.39 11.75 14.79
CA TYR A 65 6.41 10.79 14.36
C TYR A 65 5.88 9.36 14.34
N TYR A 66 5.10 9.00 15.35
CA TYR A 66 4.48 7.69 15.44
C TYR A 66 3.53 7.42 14.25
N GLU A 67 2.64 8.37 13.95
CA GLU A 67 1.73 8.28 12.79
C GLU A 67 2.54 8.12 11.50
N ASN A 68 3.57 8.93 11.27
CA ASN A 68 4.39 8.82 10.06
C ASN A 68 5.07 7.44 9.90
N ILE A 69 5.68 6.90 10.97
CA ILE A 69 6.37 5.62 10.90
C ILE A 69 5.37 4.46 10.74
N THR A 70 4.24 4.50 11.44
CA THR A 70 3.27 3.40 11.39
C THR A 70 2.45 3.36 10.11
N HIS A 71 2.21 4.51 9.48
CA HIS A 71 1.66 4.59 8.14
C HIS A 71 2.59 3.91 7.13
N GLU A 72 3.86 4.34 7.06
CA GLU A 72 4.88 3.73 6.20
C GLU A 72 5.04 2.22 6.47
N LEU A 73 4.98 1.80 7.74
CA LEU A 73 5.05 0.39 8.12
C LEU A 73 3.88 -0.42 7.56
N ILE A 74 2.64 0.06 7.71
CA ILE A 74 1.46 -0.63 7.17
C ILE A 74 1.59 -0.73 5.65
N ASP A 75 1.85 0.39 4.98
CA ASP A 75 1.95 0.46 3.52
C ASP A 75 3.02 -0.48 2.97
N PHE A 76 4.22 -0.39 3.52
CA PHE A 76 5.36 -1.17 3.07
C PHE A 76 5.18 -2.66 3.37
N THR A 77 4.53 -3.02 4.47
CA THR A 77 4.17 -4.41 4.77
C THR A 77 3.21 -4.96 3.70
N ILE A 78 2.17 -4.20 3.33
CA ILE A 78 1.23 -4.65 2.30
C ILE A 78 1.93 -4.74 0.93
N GLU A 79 2.79 -3.77 0.58
CA GLU A 79 3.62 -3.82 -0.64
C GLU A 79 4.52 -5.06 -0.69
N HIS A 80 5.19 -5.37 0.40
CA HIS A 80 6.04 -6.54 0.55
C HIS A 80 5.26 -7.85 0.38
N PHE A 81 4.19 -8.06 1.15
CA PHE A 81 3.35 -9.26 1.06
C PHE A 81 2.75 -9.44 -0.34
N SER A 82 2.37 -8.33 -0.98
CA SER A 82 1.79 -8.38 -2.30
C SER A 82 2.81 -8.80 -3.37
N LEU A 83 4.08 -8.40 -3.23
CA LEU A 83 5.16 -8.88 -4.10
C LEU A 83 5.35 -10.39 -3.94
N GLU A 84 5.43 -10.88 -2.70
CA GLU A 84 5.57 -12.30 -2.41
C GLU A 84 4.39 -13.13 -2.93
N GLU A 85 3.16 -12.71 -2.62
CA GLU A 85 1.94 -13.38 -3.09
C GLU A 85 1.83 -13.39 -4.62
N GLY A 86 2.30 -12.33 -5.28
CA GLY A 86 2.41 -12.27 -6.74
C GLY A 86 3.41 -13.29 -7.29
N ILE A 87 4.56 -13.46 -6.62
CA ILE A 87 5.55 -14.51 -6.94
C ILE A 87 4.93 -15.90 -6.71
N PHE A 88 4.25 -16.11 -5.59
CA PHE A 88 3.60 -17.38 -5.25
C PHE A 88 2.58 -17.79 -6.30
N LEU A 89 1.74 -16.85 -6.75
CA LEU A 89 0.77 -17.06 -7.81
C LEU A 89 1.45 -17.36 -9.14
N ARG A 90 2.55 -16.65 -9.47
CA ARG A 90 3.26 -16.84 -10.74
C ARG A 90 3.89 -18.22 -10.89
N PHE A 91 4.35 -18.79 -9.79
CA PHE A 91 5.13 -20.03 -9.75
C PHE A 91 4.40 -21.19 -9.05
N ASP A 92 3.09 -21.06 -8.87
CA ASP A 92 2.21 -22.07 -8.29
C ASP A 92 2.74 -22.61 -6.94
N TYR A 93 3.19 -21.71 -6.06
CA TYR A 93 3.69 -22.10 -4.73
C TYR A 93 2.58 -22.81 -3.93
N PRO A 94 2.76 -24.07 -3.50
CA PRO A 94 1.68 -24.88 -2.92
C PRO A 94 1.03 -24.28 -1.67
N ASN A 95 1.82 -23.59 -0.83
CA ASN A 95 1.33 -23.02 0.42
C ASN A 95 0.82 -21.58 0.29
N ASN A 96 0.67 -21.05 -0.95
CA ASN A 96 0.23 -19.68 -1.21
C ASN A 96 -1.01 -19.27 -0.39
N ALA A 97 -2.07 -20.10 -0.41
CA ALA A 97 -3.32 -19.79 0.29
C ALA A 97 -3.14 -19.68 1.82
N GLN A 98 -2.31 -20.56 2.41
CA GLN A 98 -2.03 -20.52 3.84
C GLN A 98 -1.18 -19.30 4.20
N HIS A 99 -0.14 -19.04 3.41
CA HIS A 99 0.79 -17.93 3.62
C HIS A 99 0.06 -16.57 3.51
N LYS A 100 -0.74 -16.38 2.46
CA LYS A 100 -1.63 -15.22 2.29
C LYS A 100 -2.59 -15.01 3.46
N LYS A 101 -3.10 -16.10 4.06
CA LYS A 101 -3.97 -15.99 5.25
C LYS A 101 -3.20 -15.45 6.46
N GLN A 102 -1.93 -15.85 6.64
CA GLN A 102 -1.07 -15.31 7.71
C GLN A 102 -0.82 -13.82 7.52
N HIS A 103 -0.54 -13.39 6.28
CA HIS A 103 -0.40 -11.97 5.92
C HIS A 103 -1.65 -11.16 6.23
N GLN A 104 -2.83 -11.64 5.81
CA GLN A 104 -4.10 -10.98 6.07
C GLN A 104 -4.38 -10.85 7.58
N GLN A 105 -4.11 -11.89 8.36
CA GLN A 105 -4.24 -11.86 9.81
C GLN A 105 -3.27 -10.86 10.45
N PHE A 106 -2.02 -10.81 9.97
CA PHE A 106 -1.04 -9.84 10.46
C PHE A 106 -1.48 -8.40 10.20
N ILE A 107 -1.90 -8.08 8.97
CA ILE A 107 -2.37 -6.73 8.62
C ILE A 107 -3.58 -6.31 9.46
N TYR A 108 -4.52 -7.23 9.69
CA TYR A 108 -5.68 -6.96 10.55
C TYR A 108 -5.25 -6.59 11.98
N VAL A 109 -4.39 -7.40 12.60
CA VAL A 109 -3.91 -7.16 13.98
C VAL A 109 -2.99 -5.94 14.05
N LEU A 110 -2.21 -5.68 12.99
CA LEU A 110 -1.34 -4.51 12.89
C LEU A 110 -2.15 -3.22 12.93
N LYS A 111 -3.20 -3.10 12.11
CA LYS A 111 -4.06 -1.91 12.08
C LYS A 111 -4.73 -1.66 13.42
N ASP A 112 -5.29 -2.70 14.03
CA ASP A 112 -5.91 -2.63 15.36
C ASP A 112 -4.92 -2.11 16.41
N ARG A 113 -3.71 -2.67 16.47
CA ARG A 113 -2.67 -2.22 17.40
C ARG A 113 -2.17 -0.80 17.12
N VAL A 114 -2.11 -0.39 15.85
CA VAL A 114 -1.71 0.99 15.48
C VAL A 114 -2.78 1.99 15.95
N GLU A 115 -4.06 1.63 15.84
CA GLU A 115 -5.15 2.45 16.37
C GLU A 115 -5.13 2.53 17.91
N GLU A 116 -4.83 1.45 18.63
CA GLU A 116 -4.72 1.44 20.09
C GLU A 116 -3.71 2.46 20.63
N VAL A 117 -2.59 2.67 19.91
CA VAL A 117 -1.53 3.61 20.33
C VAL A 117 -2.00 5.07 20.27
N SER A 118 -3.02 5.38 19.45
CA SER A 118 -3.62 6.72 19.41
C SER A 118 -4.28 7.11 20.74
N ILE A 119 -4.58 6.14 21.60
CA ILE A 119 -5.26 6.31 22.89
C ILE A 119 -4.23 6.46 24.03
N ASP A 120 -3.20 5.60 24.07
CA ASP A 120 -2.11 5.67 25.05
C ASP A 120 -0.74 5.37 24.39
N PRO A 121 -0.04 6.41 23.88
CA PRO A 121 1.16 6.22 23.08
C PRO A 121 2.31 5.52 23.82
N VAL A 122 2.52 5.86 25.10
CA VAL A 122 3.74 5.45 25.82
C VAL A 122 3.74 3.94 26.11
N SER A 123 2.61 3.38 26.58
CA SER A 123 2.53 1.96 26.92
C SER A 123 2.25 1.05 25.71
N SER A 124 1.71 1.62 24.62
CA SER A 124 1.25 0.84 23.46
C SER A 124 2.31 0.71 22.37
N ILE A 125 3.25 1.66 22.24
CA ILE A 125 4.40 1.55 21.33
C ILE A 125 5.25 0.33 21.65
N GLU A 126 5.52 0.05 22.94
CA GLU A 126 6.30 -1.13 23.35
C GLU A 126 5.63 -2.44 22.92
N LYS A 127 4.30 -2.54 23.12
CA LYS A 127 3.51 -3.72 22.74
C LYS A 127 3.48 -3.92 21.24
N LEU A 128 3.40 -2.82 20.47
CA LEU A 128 3.46 -2.86 19.01
C LEU A 128 4.83 -3.34 18.53
N ILE A 129 5.92 -2.74 19.01
CA ILE A 129 7.31 -3.16 18.68
C ILE A 129 7.51 -4.65 18.95
N LYS A 130 7.12 -5.12 20.14
CA LYS A 130 7.26 -6.54 20.52
C LYS A 130 6.49 -7.46 19.57
N PHE A 131 5.29 -7.07 19.16
CA PHE A 131 4.50 -7.83 18.21
C PHE A 131 5.12 -7.86 16.82
N LEU A 132 5.55 -6.70 16.32
CA LEU A 132 6.21 -6.58 15.01
C LEU A 132 7.47 -7.44 14.94
N LYS A 133 8.35 -7.35 15.95
CA LYS A 133 9.59 -8.15 16.01
C LYS A 133 9.30 -9.63 16.07
N ASN A 134 8.41 -10.05 16.97
CA ASN A 134 8.07 -11.46 17.12
C ASN A 134 7.48 -12.04 15.83
N TRP A 135 6.56 -11.31 15.19
CA TRP A 135 5.94 -11.77 13.97
C TRP A 135 6.93 -11.78 12.82
N LEU A 136 7.61 -10.65 12.54
CA LEU A 136 8.51 -10.53 11.38
C LEU A 136 9.64 -11.56 11.42
N PHE A 137 10.35 -11.70 12.54
CA PHE A 137 11.49 -12.60 12.61
C PHE A 137 11.08 -14.08 12.56
N SER A 138 9.99 -14.45 13.23
CA SER A 138 9.45 -15.81 13.16
C SER A 138 8.94 -16.11 11.74
N HIS A 139 8.22 -15.17 11.11
CA HIS A 139 7.70 -15.34 9.76
C HIS A 139 8.80 -15.55 8.72
N ILE A 140 9.84 -14.71 8.74
CA ILE A 140 10.97 -14.84 7.83
C ILE A 140 11.64 -16.21 7.98
N ILE A 141 11.89 -16.65 9.22
CA ILE A 141 12.59 -17.91 9.50
C ILE A 141 11.72 -19.13 9.17
N GLU A 142 10.45 -19.11 9.57
CA GLU A 142 9.56 -20.27 9.55
C GLU A 142 8.75 -20.40 8.26
N HIS A 143 8.48 -19.31 7.54
CA HIS A 143 7.61 -19.31 6.37
C HIS A 143 8.32 -18.82 5.10
N ASP A 144 9.12 -17.75 5.16
CA ASP A 144 9.72 -17.21 3.94
C ASP A 144 10.87 -18.08 3.43
N GLN A 145 11.64 -18.69 4.35
CA GLN A 145 12.64 -19.70 4.00
C GLN A 145 12.02 -20.94 3.30
N GLU A 146 10.72 -21.23 3.52
CA GLU A 146 10.06 -22.37 2.88
C GLU A 146 9.89 -22.16 1.38
N TYR A 147 9.42 -20.99 0.94
CA TYR A 147 9.26 -20.73 -0.49
C TYR A 147 10.62 -20.63 -1.19
N LYS A 148 11.64 -20.10 -0.50
CA LYS A 148 13.02 -20.11 -1.01
C LYS A 148 13.47 -21.54 -1.30
N LYS A 149 13.24 -22.46 -0.35
CA LYS A 149 13.56 -23.89 -0.54
C LYS A 149 12.78 -24.48 -1.71
N TYR A 150 11.47 -24.19 -1.81
CA TYR A 150 10.64 -24.64 -2.92
C TYR A 150 11.19 -24.19 -4.28
N PHE A 151 11.56 -22.91 -4.44
CA PHE A 151 12.10 -22.40 -5.70
C PHE A 151 13.44 -23.03 -6.07
N LEU A 152 14.31 -23.29 -5.08
CA LEU A 152 15.57 -23.99 -5.29
C LEU A 152 15.35 -25.44 -5.77
N GLU A 153 14.45 -26.19 -5.12
CA GLU A 153 14.13 -27.59 -5.47
C GLU A 153 13.52 -27.71 -6.87
N HIS A 154 12.70 -26.74 -7.27
CA HIS A 154 12.04 -26.70 -8.57
C HIS A 154 12.87 -26.01 -9.66
N LYS A 155 14.10 -25.58 -9.35
CA LYS A 155 15.02 -24.88 -10.27
C LYS A 155 14.40 -23.61 -10.87
N ILE A 156 13.59 -22.90 -10.09
CA ILE A 156 12.98 -21.64 -10.48
C ILE A 156 13.98 -20.52 -10.21
N ASP A 157 14.36 -19.78 -11.27
CA ASP A 157 15.23 -18.61 -11.15
C ASP A 157 14.40 -17.37 -10.76
N ILE A 158 14.07 -17.29 -9.48
CA ILE A 158 13.33 -16.17 -8.91
C ILE A 158 14.10 -14.84 -9.06
N ASN A 159 15.43 -14.89 -9.03
CA ASN A 159 16.25 -13.69 -9.18
C ASN A 159 16.17 -13.12 -10.59
N ALA A 160 16.12 -13.96 -11.63
CA ALA A 160 15.85 -13.51 -12.99
C ALA A 160 14.45 -12.90 -13.14
N TYR A 161 13.43 -13.50 -12.50
CA TYR A 161 12.07 -12.96 -12.51
C TYR A 161 12.01 -11.58 -11.85
N CYS A 162 12.55 -11.43 -10.64
CA CYS A 162 12.59 -10.15 -9.93
C CYS A 162 13.39 -9.08 -10.69
N LYS A 163 14.48 -9.45 -11.37
CA LYS A 163 15.21 -8.54 -12.28
C LYS A 163 14.33 -8.07 -13.45
N GLY A 164 13.45 -8.93 -13.96
CA GLY A 164 12.44 -8.56 -14.95
C GLY A 164 11.47 -7.52 -14.41
N LEU A 165 10.90 -7.76 -13.22
CA LEU A 165 10.00 -6.81 -12.57
C LEU A 165 10.66 -5.43 -12.34
N ILE A 166 11.91 -5.44 -11.87
CA ILE A 166 12.75 -4.24 -11.70
C ILE A 166 12.92 -3.49 -13.02
N LYS A 167 13.29 -4.20 -14.10
CA LYS A 167 13.50 -3.62 -15.42
C LYS A 167 12.22 -2.99 -15.98
N ASP A 168 11.08 -3.64 -15.75
CA ASP A 168 9.77 -3.18 -16.20
C ASP A 168 9.14 -2.15 -15.23
N LYS A 169 9.89 -1.75 -14.19
CA LYS A 169 9.47 -0.81 -13.14
C LYS A 169 8.20 -1.25 -12.40
N MET A 170 7.98 -2.55 -12.32
CA MET A 170 6.92 -3.19 -11.54
C MET A 170 7.36 -3.44 -10.09
N VAL A 171 8.43 -2.82 -9.63
CA VAL A 171 8.77 -2.72 -8.20
C VAL A 171 9.32 -1.32 -8.02
N ASN A 172 8.79 -0.57 -7.07
CA ASN A 172 9.33 0.71 -6.66
C ASN A 172 10.39 0.47 -5.58
N ILE A 173 11.56 1.05 -5.75
CA ILE A 173 12.63 0.97 -4.76
C ILE A 173 13.10 2.39 -4.49
N ASP A 174 12.80 2.89 -3.29
CA ASP A 174 13.26 4.19 -2.86
C ASP A 174 14.78 4.22 -2.72
N LYS A 175 15.37 5.40 -2.91
CA LYS A 175 16.81 5.60 -2.77
C LYS A 175 17.32 5.19 -1.39
N ALA A 176 16.58 5.46 -0.33
CA ALA A 176 16.94 5.10 1.03
C ALA A 176 16.93 3.58 1.24
N GLN A 177 15.92 2.90 0.71
CA GLN A 177 15.82 1.44 0.71
C GLN A 177 17.02 0.80 -0.01
N ALA A 178 17.32 1.26 -1.23
CA ALA A 178 18.46 0.77 -1.99
C ALA A 178 19.79 1.04 -1.28
N ASN A 179 19.95 2.21 -0.68
CA ASN A 179 21.16 2.57 0.07
C ASN A 179 21.35 1.71 1.32
N LEU A 180 20.29 1.53 2.12
CA LEU A 180 20.32 0.68 3.30
C LEU A 180 20.74 -0.74 2.90
N TYR A 181 20.02 -1.34 1.94
CA TYR A 181 20.31 -2.68 1.45
C TYR A 181 21.77 -2.83 1.00
N ASN A 182 22.24 -1.95 0.12
CA ASN A 182 23.60 -2.01 -0.43
C ASN A 182 24.68 -1.86 0.65
N ARG A 183 24.43 -1.08 1.71
CA ARG A 183 25.39 -0.89 2.81
C ARG A 183 25.46 -2.11 3.72
N ILE A 184 24.31 -2.64 4.13
CA ILE A 184 24.24 -3.83 5.01
C ILE A 184 24.78 -5.07 4.30
N THR A 185 24.42 -5.27 3.04
CA THR A 185 24.83 -6.47 2.26
C THR A 185 26.18 -6.30 1.56
N SER A 186 26.79 -5.11 1.62
CA SER A 186 27.96 -4.75 0.80
C SER A 186 27.75 -5.01 -0.71
N SER A 187 26.50 -4.95 -1.17
CA SER A 187 26.09 -5.18 -2.55
C SER A 187 26.03 -3.87 -3.36
N ARG A 188 26.02 -3.99 -4.69
CA ARG A 188 25.66 -2.91 -5.63
C ARG A 188 24.56 -3.34 -6.60
N GLU A 189 23.87 -4.44 -6.30
CA GLU A 189 22.92 -5.07 -7.21
C GLU A 189 21.61 -4.28 -7.32
N VAL A 190 21.26 -3.50 -6.31
CA VAL A 190 20.00 -2.74 -6.27
C VAL A 190 20.25 -1.24 -6.42
N LYS A 191 19.44 -0.59 -7.24
CA LYS A 191 19.44 0.86 -7.44
C LYS A 191 18.03 1.41 -7.20
N GLU A 192 17.94 2.72 -6.97
CA GLU A 192 16.66 3.44 -6.95
C GLU A 192 15.88 3.19 -8.25
N ILE A 193 14.59 2.87 -8.12
CA ILE A 193 13.67 2.65 -9.23
C ILE A 193 12.40 3.44 -8.96
N LEU A 194 12.21 4.51 -9.73
CA LEU A 194 10.97 5.26 -9.78
C LEU A 194 10.24 4.93 -11.08
N ASN A 195 9.01 4.42 -10.96
CA ASN A 195 8.11 4.28 -12.09
C ASN A 195 7.38 5.60 -12.35
N GLU A 196 7.76 6.31 -13.42
CA GLU A 196 7.09 7.53 -13.85
C GLU A 196 5.94 7.27 -14.85
N ASP A 197 5.80 6.04 -15.35
CA ASP A 197 4.72 5.70 -16.28
C ASP A 197 3.42 5.43 -15.51
N ILE A 198 2.43 6.31 -15.69
CA ILE A 198 1.16 6.23 -14.97
C ILE A 198 0.45 4.90 -15.22
N LEU A 199 0.44 4.40 -16.46
CA LEU A 199 -0.24 3.13 -16.76
C LEU A 199 0.43 1.95 -16.07
N SER A 200 1.77 1.86 -16.15
CA SER A 200 2.55 0.80 -15.53
C SER A 200 2.36 0.78 -14.02
N ASN A 201 2.35 1.96 -13.36
CA ASN A 201 2.02 2.06 -11.93
C ASN A 201 0.62 1.55 -11.62
N ILE A 202 -0.38 1.93 -12.41
CA ILE A 202 -1.76 1.47 -12.20
C ILE A 202 -1.85 -0.04 -12.36
N ILE A 203 -1.28 -0.60 -13.44
CA ILE A 203 -1.28 -2.05 -13.70
C ILE A 203 -0.56 -2.79 -12.56
N HIS A 204 0.60 -2.30 -12.16
CA HIS A 204 1.36 -2.85 -11.06
C HIS A 204 0.54 -2.86 -9.77
N ILE A 205 0.04 -1.71 -9.32
CA ILE A 205 -0.82 -1.61 -8.12
C ILE A 205 -2.02 -2.56 -8.23
N TRP A 206 -2.75 -2.53 -9.36
CA TRP A 206 -3.93 -3.35 -9.57
C TRP A 206 -3.65 -4.85 -9.42
N GLN A 207 -2.55 -5.33 -10.01
CA GLN A 207 -2.15 -6.74 -10.00
C GLN A 207 -1.56 -7.15 -8.65
N THR A 208 -0.66 -6.33 -8.11
CA THR A 208 0.06 -6.56 -6.86
C THR A 208 -0.91 -6.78 -5.70
N TYR A 209 -1.86 -5.86 -5.49
CA TYR A 209 -2.83 -5.99 -4.39
C TYR A 209 -4.08 -6.81 -4.75
N ASN A 210 -4.12 -7.38 -5.97
CA ASN A 210 -5.26 -8.11 -6.51
C ASN A 210 -6.57 -7.33 -6.34
N LEU A 211 -6.66 -6.09 -6.80
CA LEU A 211 -7.73 -5.14 -6.40
C LEU A 211 -9.08 -5.35 -7.10
N SER A 212 -9.21 -6.38 -7.94
CA SER A 212 -10.50 -6.72 -8.54
C SER A 212 -11.46 -7.25 -7.48
N VAL A 213 -12.62 -6.63 -7.41
CA VAL A 213 -13.77 -7.10 -6.63
C VAL A 213 -14.76 -7.88 -7.49
N GLN A 214 -14.47 -8.11 -8.77
CA GLN A 214 -15.31 -8.84 -9.73
C GLN A 214 -16.66 -8.18 -10.04
N ILE A 215 -16.81 -6.89 -9.74
CA ILE A 215 -17.96 -6.07 -10.17
C ILE A 215 -17.41 -5.03 -11.15
N PRO A 216 -17.61 -5.18 -12.49
CA PRO A 216 -16.89 -4.39 -13.49
C PRO A 216 -16.98 -2.88 -13.33
N ILE A 217 -18.14 -2.35 -12.92
CA ILE A 217 -18.31 -0.92 -12.71
C ILE A 217 -17.51 -0.40 -11.50
N ILE A 218 -17.43 -1.21 -10.44
CA ILE A 218 -16.66 -0.89 -9.24
C ILE A 218 -15.16 -1.00 -9.56
N ASP A 219 -14.73 -2.07 -10.24
CA ASP A 219 -13.34 -2.22 -10.70
C ASP A 219 -12.90 -1.05 -11.60
N LEU A 220 -13.78 -0.59 -12.50
CA LEU A 220 -13.53 0.59 -13.33
C LEU A 220 -13.37 1.86 -12.47
N GLN A 221 -14.20 2.04 -11.44
CA GLN A 221 -14.08 3.17 -10.52
C GLN A 221 -12.80 3.11 -9.69
N HIS A 222 -12.42 1.93 -9.18
CA HIS A 222 -11.17 1.69 -8.46
C HIS A 222 -9.95 2.01 -9.32
N ILE A 223 -9.89 1.50 -10.55
CA ILE A 223 -8.79 1.79 -11.49
C ILE A 223 -8.67 3.30 -11.73
N TRP A 224 -9.79 4.02 -11.81
CA TRP A 224 -9.77 5.47 -11.97
C TRP A 224 -9.31 6.21 -10.70
N LEU A 225 -9.71 5.74 -9.52
CA LEU A 225 -9.23 6.27 -8.23
C LEU A 225 -7.72 6.06 -8.08
N ILE A 226 -7.21 4.87 -8.39
CA ILE A 226 -5.78 4.55 -8.39
C ILE A 226 -5.03 5.47 -9.36
N LYS A 227 -5.56 5.70 -10.56
CA LYS A 227 -4.97 6.66 -11.50
C LYS A 227 -4.80 8.05 -10.86
N MET A 228 -5.85 8.57 -10.21
CA MET A 228 -5.79 9.89 -9.59
C MET A 228 -4.78 9.94 -8.45
N VAL A 229 -4.66 8.87 -7.66
CA VAL A 229 -3.64 8.73 -6.61
C VAL A 229 -2.24 8.70 -7.19
N VAL A 230 -1.99 7.91 -8.24
CA VAL A 230 -0.69 7.86 -8.93
C VAL A 230 -0.32 9.23 -9.49
N GLU A 231 -1.27 9.93 -10.12
CA GLU A 231 -1.06 11.29 -10.62
C GLU A 231 -0.75 12.29 -9.51
N LEU A 232 -1.43 12.16 -8.37
CA LEU A 232 -1.15 12.97 -7.18
C LEU A 232 0.23 12.69 -6.59
N ASP A 233 0.63 11.42 -6.53
CA ASP A 233 1.94 11.01 -6.00
C ASP A 233 3.08 11.58 -6.84
N LEU A 234 3.01 11.39 -8.16
CA LEU A 234 3.97 11.96 -9.11
C LEU A 234 3.99 13.50 -9.06
N ALA A 235 2.81 14.13 -8.94
CA ALA A 235 2.73 15.60 -8.80
C ALA A 235 3.32 16.09 -7.47
N SER A 236 3.14 15.35 -6.37
CA SER A 236 3.67 15.70 -5.05
C SER A 236 5.20 15.66 -5.03
N LYS A 237 5.80 14.69 -5.73
CA LYS A 237 7.26 14.51 -5.85
C LYS A 237 7.96 15.59 -6.69
N THR A 238 7.22 16.40 -7.44
CA THR A 238 7.76 17.44 -8.34
C THR A 238 7.28 18.87 -8.02
N MET A 239 6.78 19.10 -6.80
CA MET A 239 6.25 20.41 -6.36
C MET A 239 7.33 21.50 -6.29
N GLY A 240 6.95 22.76 -6.60
CA GLY A 240 7.89 23.90 -6.55
C GLY A 240 7.51 25.18 -7.29
N THR A 241 6.38 25.25 -8.01
CA THR A 241 5.93 26.48 -8.72
C THR A 241 4.43 26.73 -8.56
N THR A 242 4.01 28.01 -8.61
CA THR A 242 2.60 28.45 -8.42
C THR A 242 1.61 27.83 -9.41
N LYS A 243 2.06 27.53 -10.64
CA LYS A 243 1.24 26.86 -11.66
C LYS A 243 0.97 25.38 -11.31
N ARG A 244 1.92 24.71 -10.65
CA ARG A 244 1.78 23.31 -10.21
C ARG A 244 0.89 23.17 -8.97
N ASP A 245 0.90 24.17 -8.08
CA ASP A 245 -0.04 24.23 -6.94
C ASP A 245 -1.51 24.31 -7.39
N GLY A 246 -1.78 25.01 -8.50
CA GLY A 246 -3.12 25.06 -9.11
C GLY A 246 -3.57 23.72 -9.67
N ILE A 247 -2.66 22.96 -10.31
CA ILE A 247 -2.93 21.62 -10.83
C ILE A 247 -3.21 20.65 -9.68
N PHE A 248 -2.37 20.64 -8.65
CA PHE A 248 -2.54 19.81 -7.45
C PHE A 248 -3.91 20.02 -6.79
N LYS A 249 -4.30 21.28 -6.57
CA LYS A 249 -5.62 21.63 -6.00
C LYS A 249 -6.78 21.15 -6.86
N SER A 250 -6.65 21.24 -8.19
CA SER A 250 -7.67 20.74 -9.12
C SER A 250 -7.79 19.22 -9.07
N ILE A 251 -6.67 18.50 -8.97
CA ILE A 251 -6.68 17.03 -8.90
C ILE A 251 -7.32 16.57 -7.59
N ILE A 252 -6.96 17.15 -6.44
CA ILE A 252 -7.58 16.82 -5.14
C ILE A 252 -9.10 17.05 -5.16
N LYS A 253 -9.56 18.19 -5.71
CA LYS A 253 -11.00 18.46 -5.80
C LYS A 253 -11.73 17.39 -6.64
N ASN A 254 -11.14 17.01 -7.76
CA ASN A 254 -11.71 15.98 -8.63
C ASN A 254 -11.70 14.60 -7.97
N ALA A 255 -10.62 14.25 -7.26
CA ALA A 255 -10.50 13.00 -6.51
C ALA A 255 -11.60 12.91 -5.43
N VAL A 256 -11.76 13.95 -4.61
CA VAL A 256 -12.81 13.98 -3.56
C VAL A 256 -14.21 13.78 -4.13
N GLN A 257 -14.55 14.48 -5.22
CA GLN A 257 -15.88 14.34 -5.81
C GLN A 257 -16.07 12.92 -6.35
N TYR A 258 -15.08 12.40 -7.06
CA TYR A 258 -15.15 11.07 -7.65
C TYR A 258 -15.24 9.97 -6.59
N THR A 259 -14.52 10.09 -5.48
CA THR A 259 -14.62 9.19 -4.31
C THR A 259 -16.03 9.16 -3.74
N LYS A 260 -16.70 10.33 -3.60
CA LYS A 260 -18.09 10.38 -3.13
C LYS A 260 -19.06 9.68 -4.09
N ASP A 261 -18.88 9.92 -5.38
CA ASP A 261 -19.72 9.30 -6.41
C ASP A 261 -19.54 7.77 -6.43
N HIS A 262 -18.29 7.30 -6.24
CA HIS A 262 -17.96 5.89 -6.09
C HIS A 262 -18.62 5.25 -4.85
N PHE A 263 -18.43 5.84 -3.66
CA PHE A 263 -19.07 5.35 -2.43
C PHE A 263 -20.59 5.30 -2.55
N THR A 264 -21.19 6.32 -3.15
CA THR A 264 -22.66 6.34 -3.37
C THR A 264 -23.11 5.17 -4.24
N LEU A 265 -22.34 4.79 -5.26
CA LEU A 265 -22.67 3.64 -6.11
C LEU A 265 -22.55 2.33 -5.32
N GLU A 266 -21.45 2.16 -4.60
CA GLU A 266 -21.19 0.96 -3.81
C GLU A 266 -22.23 0.78 -2.70
N GLU A 267 -22.55 1.84 -1.96
CA GLU A 267 -23.58 1.86 -0.92
C GLU A 267 -24.96 1.51 -1.46
N LYS A 268 -25.32 1.99 -2.67
CA LYS A 268 -26.58 1.61 -3.33
C LYS A 268 -26.63 0.12 -3.68
N ILE A 269 -25.52 -0.47 -4.10
CA ILE A 269 -25.44 -1.92 -4.38
C ILE A 269 -25.57 -2.68 -3.05
N MET A 270 -24.80 -2.29 -2.03
CA MET A 270 -24.85 -2.90 -0.70
C MET A 270 -26.24 -2.82 -0.06
N GLU A 271 -26.92 -1.68 -0.18
CA GLU A 271 -28.28 -1.47 0.34
C GLU A 271 -29.30 -2.34 -0.42
N LYS A 272 -29.25 -2.36 -1.75
CA LYS A 272 -30.17 -3.15 -2.59
C LYS A 272 -30.12 -4.65 -2.27
N PHE A 273 -28.93 -5.18 -2.03
CA PHE A 273 -28.69 -6.60 -1.78
C PHE A 273 -28.54 -6.94 -0.28
N HIS A 274 -28.87 -6.01 0.61
CA HIS A 274 -28.88 -6.21 2.06
C HIS A 274 -27.53 -6.70 2.61
N TYR A 275 -26.42 -6.11 2.15
CA TYR A 275 -25.08 -6.46 2.61
C TYR A 275 -24.98 -6.35 4.14
N PRO A 276 -24.66 -7.45 4.87
CA PRO A 276 -24.65 -7.45 6.34
C PRO A 276 -23.72 -6.40 6.95
N GLY A 277 -22.60 -6.11 6.29
CA GLY A 277 -21.59 -5.14 6.74
C GLY A 277 -21.88 -3.67 6.40
N LEU A 278 -23.03 -3.36 5.79
CA LEU A 278 -23.34 -2.03 5.23
C LEU A 278 -23.10 -0.89 6.22
N HIS A 279 -23.57 -1.03 7.47
CA HIS A 279 -23.45 0.04 8.46
C HIS A 279 -21.99 0.41 8.77
N ASN A 280 -21.14 -0.61 8.96
CA ASN A 280 -19.72 -0.38 9.25
C ASN A 280 -18.99 0.16 8.02
N HIS A 281 -19.31 -0.36 6.83
CA HIS A 281 -18.70 0.07 5.58
C HIS A 281 -19.01 1.55 5.27
N VAL A 282 -20.28 1.97 5.39
CA VAL A 282 -20.70 3.39 5.25
C VAL A 282 -20.01 4.29 6.29
N LYS A 283 -19.75 3.79 7.50
CA LYS A 283 -19.02 4.54 8.53
C LYS A 283 -17.57 4.80 8.10
N GLN A 284 -16.89 3.80 7.54
CA GLN A 284 -15.53 3.94 7.00
C GLN A 284 -15.48 4.99 5.89
N HIS A 285 -16.45 4.97 4.95
CA HIS A 285 -16.57 5.97 3.90
C HIS A 285 -16.72 7.40 4.45
N LYS A 286 -17.61 7.59 5.43
CA LYS A 286 -17.82 8.91 6.07
C LYS A 286 -16.56 9.43 6.72
N ASN A 287 -15.88 8.58 7.52
CA ASN A 287 -14.63 8.94 8.18
C ASN A 287 -13.56 9.36 7.16
N PHE A 288 -13.45 8.66 6.04
CA PHE A 288 -12.49 9.00 4.99
C PHE A 288 -12.81 10.33 4.30
N ILE A 289 -14.07 10.60 4.00
CA ILE A 289 -14.47 11.89 3.43
C ILE A 289 -14.15 13.04 4.38
N GLU A 290 -14.43 12.88 5.68
CA GLU A 290 -14.10 13.88 6.70
C GLU A 290 -12.58 14.11 6.80
N PHE A 291 -11.81 13.02 6.77
CA PHE A 291 -10.35 13.06 6.76
C PHE A 291 -9.80 13.86 5.57
N ILE A 292 -10.24 13.57 4.34
CA ILE A 292 -9.77 14.30 3.15
C ILE A 292 -10.16 15.77 3.22
N GLN A 293 -11.36 16.09 3.72
CA GLN A 293 -11.83 17.46 3.86
C GLN A 293 -10.97 18.25 4.86
N ALA A 294 -10.60 17.65 6.00
CA ALA A 294 -9.72 18.24 6.98
C ALA A 294 -8.33 18.55 6.40
N ARG A 295 -7.70 17.55 5.76
CA ARG A 295 -6.36 17.71 5.14
C ARG A 295 -6.36 18.72 3.99
N ASN A 296 -7.42 18.76 3.18
CA ASN A 296 -7.55 19.75 2.11
C ASN A 296 -7.67 21.19 2.67
N LYS A 297 -8.24 21.36 3.87
CA LYS A 297 -8.28 22.65 4.56
C LYS A 297 -6.87 23.06 5.02
N GLU A 298 -6.13 22.16 5.67
CA GLU A 298 -4.75 22.39 6.13
C GLU A 298 -3.79 22.74 4.97
N ASN A 299 -3.94 22.07 3.82
CA ASN A 299 -3.15 22.40 2.62
C ASN A 299 -3.47 23.81 2.08
N LYS A 300 -4.74 24.26 2.14
CA LYS A 300 -5.12 25.61 1.72
C LYS A 300 -4.50 26.70 2.59
N GLU A 301 -4.18 26.38 3.84
CA GLU A 301 -3.51 27.27 4.80
C GLU A 301 -1.99 27.35 4.57
N GLY A 302 -1.46 26.69 3.53
CA GLY A 302 -0.08 26.84 3.06
C GLY A 302 0.90 25.78 3.59
N ASN A 303 0.41 24.77 4.30
CA ASN A 303 1.24 23.67 4.78
C ASN A 303 1.58 22.69 3.66
N LYS A 304 2.76 22.84 3.03
CA LYS A 304 3.24 21.95 1.96
C LYS A 304 3.48 20.51 2.42
N LEU A 305 3.82 20.30 3.69
CA LEU A 305 3.96 18.96 4.27
C LEU A 305 2.59 18.27 4.34
N ALA A 306 1.52 19.03 4.62
CA ALA A 306 0.15 18.51 4.58
C ALA A 306 -0.29 18.06 3.17
N ALA A 307 0.23 18.69 2.11
CA ALA A 307 -0.06 18.28 0.73
C ALA A 307 0.55 16.90 0.40
N HIS A 308 1.80 16.68 0.80
CA HIS A 308 2.47 15.39 0.61
C HIS A 308 1.81 14.30 1.46
N ASN A 309 1.60 14.56 2.76
CA ASN A 309 0.94 13.61 3.66
C ASN A 309 -0.49 13.29 3.21
N LEU A 310 -1.22 14.25 2.60
CA LEU A 310 -2.54 13.99 2.04
C LEU A 310 -2.49 12.93 0.94
N VAL A 311 -1.50 13.01 0.03
CA VAL A 311 -1.41 12.06 -1.09
C VAL A 311 -1.05 10.66 -0.62
N VAL A 312 -0.11 10.57 0.32
CA VAL A 312 0.26 9.31 0.97
C VAL A 312 -1.00 8.70 1.57
N ASN A 313 -1.64 9.37 2.53
CA ASN A 313 -2.84 8.89 3.21
C ASN A 313 -4.01 8.51 2.26
N LEU A 314 -4.18 9.23 1.14
CA LEU A 314 -5.18 8.90 0.12
C LEU A 314 -4.87 7.57 -0.57
N LYS A 315 -3.59 7.31 -0.87
CA LYS A 315 -3.12 6.05 -1.45
C LYS A 315 -3.38 4.91 -0.47
N GLU A 316 -2.93 5.03 0.77
CA GLU A 316 -2.97 3.96 1.77
C GLU A 316 -4.41 3.51 2.03
N TRP A 317 -5.28 4.46 2.36
CA TRP A 317 -6.67 4.17 2.68
C TRP A 317 -7.37 3.50 1.51
N LEU A 318 -7.21 4.05 0.29
CA LEU A 318 -7.86 3.53 -0.90
C LEU A 318 -7.44 2.09 -1.19
N LEU A 319 -6.13 1.81 -1.20
CA LEU A 319 -5.62 0.47 -1.52
C LEU A 319 -6.03 -0.55 -0.46
N SER A 320 -5.94 -0.16 0.81
CA SER A 320 -6.38 -0.98 1.94
C SER A 320 -7.87 -1.31 1.86
N HIS A 321 -8.71 -0.28 1.68
CA HIS A 321 -10.17 -0.39 1.67
C HIS A 321 -10.62 -1.33 0.54
N ILE A 322 -10.10 -1.13 -0.68
CA ILE A 322 -10.40 -2.02 -1.81
C ILE A 322 -9.94 -3.45 -1.56
N ALA A 323 -8.71 -3.61 -1.05
CA ALA A 323 -8.11 -4.93 -0.90
C ALA A 323 -8.75 -5.76 0.23
N VAL A 324 -9.37 -5.12 1.22
CA VAL A 324 -9.88 -5.75 2.44
C VAL A 324 -11.39 -5.63 2.58
N GLU A 325 -11.94 -4.42 2.51
CA GLU A 325 -13.35 -4.14 2.76
C GLU A 325 -14.21 -4.42 1.52
N ASP A 326 -13.86 -3.86 0.36
CA ASP A 326 -14.70 -3.95 -0.85
C ASP A 326 -14.72 -5.39 -1.39
N LYS A 327 -13.61 -6.13 -1.23
CA LYS A 327 -13.59 -7.57 -1.55
C LYS A 327 -14.58 -8.38 -0.73
N GLN A 328 -14.93 -7.95 0.48
CA GLN A 328 -15.89 -8.70 1.30
C GLN A 328 -17.29 -8.68 0.69
N ILE A 329 -17.63 -7.66 -0.11
CA ILE A 329 -18.92 -7.51 -0.79
C ILE A 329 -19.23 -8.75 -1.63
N VAL A 330 -18.34 -9.09 -2.56
CA VAL A 330 -18.54 -10.28 -3.41
C VAL A 330 -18.36 -11.58 -2.64
N SER A 331 -17.46 -11.62 -1.66
CA SER A 331 -17.27 -12.84 -0.86
C SER A 331 -18.51 -13.21 -0.04
N THR A 332 -19.26 -12.21 0.43
CA THR A 332 -20.45 -12.34 1.28
C THR A 332 -21.73 -12.51 0.46
N MET A 333 -21.80 -11.88 -0.72
CA MET A 333 -22.98 -11.90 -1.59
C MET A 333 -22.78 -12.77 -2.85
N ARG A 334 -22.08 -13.92 -2.70
CA ARG A 334 -21.81 -14.84 -3.83
C ARG A 334 -23.09 -15.33 -4.51
N GLU A 335 -24.13 -15.62 -3.72
CA GLU A 335 -25.40 -16.11 -4.24
C GLU A 335 -26.15 -15.06 -5.07
N ASN A 336 -25.95 -13.77 -4.79
CA ASN A 336 -26.54 -12.66 -5.53
C ASN A 336 -25.61 -12.10 -6.62
N HIS A 337 -24.47 -12.72 -6.90
CA HIS A 337 -23.45 -12.12 -7.76
C HIS A 337 -23.97 -11.81 -9.18
N GLU A 338 -24.72 -12.74 -9.79
CA GLU A 338 -25.32 -12.50 -11.11
C GLU A 338 -26.33 -11.33 -11.09
N GLU A 339 -27.14 -11.25 -10.04
CA GLU A 339 -28.12 -10.17 -9.87
C GLU A 339 -27.43 -8.82 -9.66
N ILE A 340 -26.30 -8.79 -8.93
CA ILE A 340 -25.46 -7.61 -8.77
C ILE A 340 -24.88 -7.16 -10.12
N LEU A 341 -24.45 -8.09 -10.97
CA LEU A 341 -23.95 -7.78 -12.31
C LEU A 341 -25.06 -7.21 -13.21
N ILE A 342 -26.29 -7.69 -13.09
CA ILE A 342 -27.45 -7.15 -13.82
C ILE A 342 -27.79 -5.76 -13.30
N TYR A 343 -27.96 -5.60 -11.99
CA TYR A 343 -28.31 -4.32 -11.37
C TYR A 343 -27.25 -3.24 -11.63
N SER A 344 -25.97 -3.60 -11.56
CA SER A 344 -24.87 -2.67 -11.90
C SER A 344 -24.90 -2.24 -13.37
N ARG A 345 -25.41 -3.08 -14.28
CA ARG A 345 -25.65 -2.70 -15.68
C ARG A 345 -26.82 -1.74 -15.83
N GLU A 346 -27.93 -1.99 -15.15
CA GLU A 346 -29.09 -1.10 -15.13
C GLU A 346 -28.71 0.31 -14.63
N LEU A 347 -27.88 0.40 -13.59
CA LEU A 347 -27.36 1.68 -13.10
C LEU A 347 -26.51 2.44 -14.13
N MET A 348 -25.86 1.75 -15.06
CA MET A 348 -25.16 2.39 -16.19
C MET A 348 -26.14 2.89 -17.25
N ASP A 349 -27.15 2.08 -17.59
CA ASP A 349 -28.12 2.37 -18.65
C ASP A 349 -29.06 3.54 -18.29
N ASP A 350 -29.44 3.65 -17.01
CA ASP A 350 -30.26 4.75 -16.48
C ASP A 350 -29.51 6.08 -16.35
N LYS A 351 -28.25 6.16 -16.81
CA LYS A 351 -27.34 7.31 -16.65
C LYS A 351 -27.15 7.76 -15.20
N MET A 352 -27.44 6.89 -14.24
CA MET A 352 -27.17 7.11 -12.81
C MET A 352 -25.66 7.14 -12.54
N VAL A 353 -24.86 6.51 -13.41
CA VAL A 353 -23.39 6.53 -13.38
C VAL A 353 -22.85 7.04 -14.72
N ASN A 354 -22.18 8.19 -14.71
CA ASN A 354 -21.59 8.78 -15.92
C ASN A 354 -20.15 8.29 -16.13
N ILE A 355 -19.97 7.29 -17.01
CA ILE A 355 -18.66 6.73 -17.35
C ILE A 355 -18.10 7.46 -18.57
N LYS A 356 -16.98 8.16 -18.40
CA LYS A 356 -16.28 8.79 -19.52
C LYS A 356 -15.54 7.74 -20.34
N LYS A 357 -15.45 7.95 -21.66
CA LYS A 357 -14.67 7.11 -22.58
C LYS A 357 -13.23 6.85 -22.10
N SER A 358 -12.59 7.87 -21.51
CA SER A 358 -11.24 7.75 -20.95
C SER A 358 -11.11 6.74 -19.82
N GLN A 359 -12.18 6.56 -19.03
CA GLN A 359 -12.21 5.61 -17.91
C GLN A 359 -12.35 4.19 -18.43
N LEU A 360 -13.24 4.00 -19.43
CA LEU A 360 -13.41 2.72 -20.10
C LEU A 360 -12.15 2.29 -20.86
N ASP A 361 -11.50 3.22 -21.57
CA ASP A 361 -10.23 2.95 -22.26
C ASP A 361 -9.13 2.55 -21.27
N LEU A 362 -9.05 3.21 -20.10
CA LEU A 362 -8.10 2.85 -19.05
C LEU A 362 -8.40 1.48 -18.45
N TYR A 363 -9.66 1.24 -18.09
CA TYR A 363 -10.14 -0.04 -17.56
C TYR A 363 -9.72 -1.20 -18.48
N ASN A 364 -10.07 -1.11 -19.77
CA ASN A 364 -9.73 -2.12 -20.78
C ASN A 364 -8.23 -2.37 -20.90
N ARG A 365 -7.40 -1.33 -20.79
CA ARG A 365 -5.93 -1.46 -20.80
C ARG A 365 -5.39 -2.17 -19.57
N VAL A 366 -5.96 -1.92 -18.40
CA VAL A 366 -5.50 -2.49 -17.13
C VAL A 366 -5.91 -3.96 -17.00
N ILE A 367 -7.14 -4.30 -17.36
CA ILE A 367 -7.65 -5.68 -17.27
C ILE A 367 -7.22 -6.58 -18.45
N GLY A 368 -6.53 -6.03 -19.45
CA GLY A 368 -6.02 -6.80 -20.58
C GLY A 368 -7.06 -7.24 -21.61
N LEU A 369 -8.27 -6.63 -21.63
CA LEU A 369 -9.23 -6.85 -22.70
C LEU A 369 -8.67 -6.21 -23.99
N LYS A 370 -8.03 -7.03 -24.83
CA LYS A 370 -7.87 -6.71 -26.26
C LYS A 370 -9.22 -6.24 -26.77
N ARG A 371 -9.29 -5.01 -27.28
CA ARG A 371 -10.48 -4.46 -27.96
C ARG A 371 -11.14 -5.55 -28.79
N ILE A 372 -12.31 -6.01 -28.38
CA ILE A 372 -13.23 -6.65 -29.30
C ILE A 372 -13.65 -5.53 -30.24
N LYS A 373 -13.23 -5.67 -31.50
CA LYS A 373 -13.54 -4.75 -32.60
C LYS A 373 -15.04 -4.64 -32.82
#